data_AF-A0AAD1L7R9-F1
#
_entry.id   AF-A0AAD1L7R9-F1
#
_cell.length_a   1.000
_cell.length_b   1.000
_cell.length_c   1.000
_cell.angle_alpha   90.00
_cell.angle_beta   90.00
_cell.angle_gamma   90.00
#
_symmetry.space_group_name_H-M   'P 1'
#
loop_
_entity.id
_entity.type
_entity.pdbx_description
1 polymer ?
#
loop_
_entity_poly.entity_id
_entity_poly.type
_entity_poly.pdbx_seq_one_letter_code
_entity_poly.pdbx_strand_id
1 'polypeptide(L)'
;MEELQPVIQELLKQSRDTEKLKQEEDLCLLKKVLEIYDQKAVAEVLRAVSGSDWSRETINRWVNGKLTSKRLVEVEVKMLRSMLPSVPAHYAQSKFRFIDLFAGIGGIRSGFESIGGKCVFTSEWNEFAVKTYKANWYCDENEHVFNSDIRDVTLSDQADITEEEAYASIDKHIPDHDVLLAGFPCQPFSLAGVSKKNSLGRKHGFECDTQGTLFFDVARIIMAKKPAIFVLENVKNLKSHDKGKTFRVIMQTLDELGYDVADAGDMGSDDPKVIDGKKFLPQHRERIVLVGFRRDLNLAEGFSLRDIVKEIPAQRPAFKDLLDANVDDKYTLTPKLWDYLYRYAKKHQAKGNGFGYGLVNSSDISVVCRTLSARYHKDGSEILVDQGWDHEKGEQDFFDAGNMARRPRRLTPRECARIMGFEQPGKVTFRIPVSDTQAYRQFGNSVVVPVFAAVARLLESRIEKAVSQRECDSLSQVV
;
A
#
# COMPACT_ATOMS: atom_id res chain seq x y z
N MET A 1 -45.09 2.59 -48.18
CA MET A 1 -44.08 1.68 -47.58
C MET A 1 -42.67 2.00 -48.05
N GLU A 2 -42.43 2.30 -49.34
CA GLU A 2 -41.11 2.74 -49.84
C GLU A 2 -40.60 4.05 -49.20
N GLU A 3 -41.51 4.96 -48.83
CA GLU A 3 -41.17 6.22 -48.12
C GLU A 3 -40.52 6.00 -46.74
N LEU A 4 -40.69 4.83 -46.13
CA LEU A 4 -40.06 4.48 -44.84
C LEU A 4 -38.67 3.89 -45.01
N GLN A 5 -38.24 3.55 -46.23
CA GLN A 5 -36.99 2.85 -46.48
C GLN A 5 -35.73 3.65 -46.09
N PRO A 6 -35.66 4.97 -46.34
CA PRO A 6 -34.56 5.80 -45.83
C PRO A 6 -34.53 5.85 -44.30
N VAL A 7 -35.70 5.93 -43.66
CA VAL A 7 -35.83 5.94 -42.19
C VAL A 7 -35.35 4.60 -41.60
N ILE A 8 -35.73 3.48 -42.22
CA ILE A 8 -35.27 2.14 -41.80
C ILE A 8 -33.74 2.02 -41.94
N GLN A 9 -33.15 2.49 -43.05
CA GLN A 9 -31.71 2.43 -43.25
C GLN A 9 -30.94 3.27 -42.21
N GLU A 10 -31.44 4.46 -41.89
CA GLU A 10 -30.85 5.32 -40.87
C GLU A 10 -30.97 4.70 -39.46
N LEU A 11 -32.14 4.18 -39.09
CA LEU A 11 -32.34 3.49 -37.80
C LEU A 11 -31.45 2.23 -37.67
N LEU A 12 -31.29 1.45 -38.74
CA LEU A 12 -30.40 0.29 -38.74
C LEU A 12 -28.92 0.70 -38.58
N LYS A 13 -28.51 1.81 -39.19
CA LYS A 13 -27.16 2.37 -39.04
C LYS A 13 -26.93 2.83 -37.60
N GLN A 14 -27.85 3.64 -37.05
CA GLN A 14 -27.79 4.10 -35.65
C GLN A 14 -27.77 2.95 -34.66
N SER A 15 -28.57 1.89 -34.89
CA SER A 15 -28.56 0.68 -34.07
C SER A 15 -27.20 -0.02 -34.10
N ARG A 16 -26.60 -0.18 -35.29
CA ARG A 16 -25.27 -0.82 -35.43
C ARG A 16 -24.16 0.00 -34.77
N ASP A 17 -24.20 1.32 -34.92
CA ASP A 17 -23.21 2.22 -34.31
C ASP A 17 -23.33 2.19 -32.78
N THR A 18 -24.55 2.20 -32.25
CA THR A 18 -24.83 2.07 -30.81
C THR A 18 -24.37 0.72 -30.26
N GLU A 19 -24.64 -0.37 -30.98
CA GLU A 19 -24.17 -1.71 -30.60
C GLU A 19 -22.66 -1.81 -30.56
N LYS A 20 -21.98 -1.23 -31.57
CA LYS A 20 -20.52 -1.23 -31.65
C LYS A 20 -19.90 -0.45 -30.49
N LEU A 21 -20.43 0.74 -30.19
CA LEU A 21 -19.97 1.55 -29.06
C LEU A 21 -20.13 0.77 -27.74
N LYS A 22 -21.29 0.15 -27.53
CA LYS A 22 -21.55 -0.67 -26.34
C LYS A 22 -20.57 -1.84 -26.22
N GLN A 23 -20.23 -2.50 -27.34
CA GLN A 23 -19.22 -3.57 -27.32
C GLN A 23 -17.84 -3.09 -26.89
N GLU A 24 -17.43 -1.91 -27.36
CA GLU A 24 -16.15 -1.31 -27.03
C GLU A 24 -16.10 -0.93 -25.54
N GLU A 25 -17.19 -0.35 -25.00
CA GLU A 25 -17.35 -0.06 -23.58
C GLU A 25 -17.33 -1.32 -22.71
N ASP A 26 -18.10 -2.35 -23.08
CA ASP A 26 -18.16 -3.63 -22.38
C ASP A 26 -16.78 -4.32 -22.35
N LEU A 27 -16.06 -4.30 -23.48
CA LEU A 27 -14.73 -4.86 -23.58
C LEU A 27 -13.71 -4.06 -22.75
N CYS A 28 -13.82 -2.74 -22.74
CA CYS A 28 -12.99 -1.87 -21.90
C CYS A 28 -13.21 -2.17 -20.41
N LEU A 29 -14.47 -2.25 -19.98
CA LEU A 29 -14.82 -2.63 -18.61
C LEU A 29 -14.25 -3.99 -18.23
N LEU A 30 -14.42 -5.00 -19.09
CA LEU A 30 -13.88 -6.34 -18.86
C LEU A 30 -12.35 -6.31 -18.74
N LYS A 31 -11.65 -5.58 -19.62
CA LYS A 31 -10.18 -5.44 -19.55
C LYS A 31 -9.75 -4.83 -18.22
N LYS A 32 -10.42 -3.79 -17.74
CA LYS A 32 -10.13 -3.18 -16.42
C LYS A 32 -10.28 -4.16 -15.27
N VAL A 33 -11.35 -4.97 -15.27
CA VAL A 33 -11.53 -6.02 -14.25
C VAL A 33 -10.42 -7.08 -14.34
N LEU A 34 -9.97 -7.43 -15.55
CA LEU A 34 -8.91 -8.42 -15.78
C LEU A 34 -7.51 -7.93 -15.41
N GLU A 35 -7.30 -6.63 -15.23
CA GLU A 35 -6.06 -6.12 -14.63
C GLU A 35 -5.93 -6.53 -13.15
N ILE A 36 -7.05 -6.81 -12.48
CA ILE A 36 -7.13 -7.13 -11.06
C ILE A 36 -7.34 -8.63 -10.85
N TYR A 37 -8.34 -9.20 -11.51
CA TYR A 37 -8.82 -10.56 -11.29
C TYR A 37 -8.45 -11.48 -12.45
N ASP A 38 -8.17 -12.74 -12.16
CA ASP A 38 -7.90 -13.71 -13.21
C ASP A 38 -9.17 -14.05 -14.03
N GLN A 39 -8.96 -14.48 -15.27
CA GLN A 39 -10.04 -14.80 -16.21
C GLN A 39 -10.97 -15.92 -15.70
N LYS A 40 -10.47 -16.84 -14.87
CA LYS A 40 -11.27 -17.95 -14.35
C LYS A 40 -12.25 -17.42 -13.29
N ALA A 41 -11.77 -16.59 -12.36
CA ALA A 41 -12.58 -15.94 -11.34
C ALA A 41 -13.65 -15.03 -11.96
N VAL A 42 -13.27 -14.22 -12.97
CA VAL A 42 -14.25 -13.37 -13.69
C VAL A 42 -15.31 -14.25 -14.38
N ALA A 43 -14.92 -15.32 -15.07
CA ALA A 43 -15.87 -16.22 -15.70
C ALA A 43 -16.82 -16.88 -14.67
N GLU A 44 -16.31 -17.31 -13.52
CA GLU A 44 -17.12 -17.88 -12.44
C GLU A 44 -18.17 -16.90 -11.92
N VAL A 45 -17.78 -15.66 -11.67
CA VAL A 45 -18.69 -14.59 -11.22
C VAL A 45 -19.77 -14.31 -12.27
N LEU A 46 -19.38 -14.19 -13.56
CA LEU A 46 -20.33 -13.93 -14.63
C LEU A 46 -21.34 -15.08 -14.78
N ARG A 47 -20.89 -16.35 -14.73
CA ARG A 47 -21.79 -17.51 -14.75
C ARG A 47 -22.74 -17.50 -13.56
N ALA A 48 -22.26 -17.16 -12.37
CA ALA A 48 -23.06 -17.15 -11.16
C ALA A 48 -24.22 -16.13 -11.22
N VAL A 49 -24.02 -14.97 -11.87
CA VAL A 49 -25.05 -13.92 -11.93
C VAL A 49 -26.01 -14.03 -13.12
N SER A 50 -25.58 -14.62 -14.24
CA SER A 50 -26.40 -14.68 -15.45
C SER A 50 -26.83 -16.09 -15.88
N GLY A 51 -26.25 -17.15 -15.28
CA GLY A 51 -26.49 -18.53 -15.71
C GLY A 51 -25.91 -18.86 -17.09
N SER A 52 -25.05 -17.98 -17.62
CA SER A 52 -24.45 -18.11 -18.95
C SER A 52 -23.31 -19.15 -18.98
N ASP A 53 -22.77 -19.36 -20.18
CA ASP A 53 -21.68 -20.28 -20.49
C ASP A 53 -20.30 -19.61 -20.50
N TRP A 54 -20.10 -18.49 -19.77
CA TRP A 54 -18.78 -17.85 -19.70
C TRP A 54 -17.72 -18.85 -19.23
N SER A 55 -16.63 -18.97 -19.99
CA SER A 55 -15.45 -19.74 -19.59
C SER A 55 -14.21 -18.85 -19.66
N ARG A 56 -13.12 -19.30 -19.06
CA ARG A 56 -11.81 -18.66 -19.20
C ARG A 56 -11.47 -18.50 -20.68
N GLU A 57 -11.70 -19.53 -21.48
CA GLU A 57 -11.42 -19.58 -22.91
C GLU A 57 -12.29 -18.59 -23.69
N THR A 58 -13.58 -18.48 -23.34
CA THR A 58 -14.48 -17.50 -23.94
C THR A 58 -14.00 -16.06 -23.68
N ILE A 59 -13.64 -15.73 -22.43
CA ILE A 59 -13.09 -14.42 -22.08
C ILE A 59 -11.81 -14.15 -22.85
N ASN A 60 -10.87 -15.11 -22.86
CA ASN A 60 -9.61 -15.02 -23.60
C ASN A 60 -9.85 -14.73 -25.10
N ARG A 61 -10.74 -15.48 -25.74
CA ARG A 61 -11.08 -15.26 -27.15
C ARG A 61 -11.68 -13.88 -27.40
N TRP A 62 -12.54 -13.39 -26.50
CA TRP A 62 -13.15 -12.08 -26.64
C TRP A 62 -12.13 -10.95 -26.50
N VAL A 63 -11.28 -10.99 -25.46
CA VAL A 63 -10.21 -10.01 -25.23
C VAL A 63 -9.23 -9.92 -26.40
N ASN A 64 -8.95 -11.06 -27.04
CA ASN A 64 -8.07 -11.16 -28.21
C ASN A 64 -8.77 -10.93 -29.56
N GLY A 65 -10.02 -10.46 -29.58
CA GLY A 65 -10.77 -10.16 -30.81
C GLY A 65 -11.16 -11.39 -31.65
N LYS A 66 -11.01 -12.61 -31.12
CA LYS A 66 -11.35 -13.89 -31.77
C LYS A 66 -12.82 -14.31 -31.55
N LEU A 67 -13.59 -13.49 -30.85
CA LEU A 67 -15.02 -13.68 -30.59
C LEU A 67 -15.70 -12.31 -30.59
N THR A 68 -16.44 -12.00 -31.65
CA THR A 68 -17.08 -10.68 -31.86
C THR A 68 -18.59 -10.71 -31.62
N SER A 69 -19.19 -11.88 -31.42
CA SER A 69 -20.65 -12.05 -31.25
C SER A 69 -21.12 -11.98 -29.80
N LYS A 70 -20.22 -12.14 -28.82
CA LYS A 70 -20.62 -12.15 -27.41
C LYS A 70 -20.92 -10.72 -26.92
N ARG A 71 -21.92 -10.60 -26.05
CA ARG A 71 -22.38 -9.36 -25.40
C ARG A 71 -22.43 -9.62 -23.90
N LEU A 72 -22.20 -8.58 -23.09
CA LEU A 72 -22.59 -8.64 -21.68
C LEU A 72 -24.09 -8.31 -21.58
N VAL A 73 -24.79 -9.03 -20.72
CA VAL A 73 -26.13 -8.63 -20.29
C VAL A 73 -26.03 -7.62 -19.14
N GLU A 74 -27.11 -6.87 -18.86
CA GLU A 74 -27.08 -5.76 -17.90
C GLU A 74 -26.61 -6.18 -16.50
N VAL A 75 -27.03 -7.37 -16.02
CA VAL A 75 -26.60 -7.89 -14.70
C VAL A 75 -25.10 -8.17 -14.66
N GLU A 76 -24.51 -8.61 -15.77
CA GLU A 76 -23.07 -8.87 -15.88
C GLU A 76 -22.28 -7.56 -15.87
N VAL A 77 -22.76 -6.54 -16.59
CA VAL A 77 -22.15 -5.19 -16.56
C VAL A 77 -22.18 -4.62 -15.14
N LYS A 78 -23.32 -4.71 -14.44
CA LYS A 78 -23.44 -4.28 -13.04
C LYS A 78 -22.49 -5.05 -12.13
N MET A 79 -22.36 -6.36 -12.34
CA MET A 79 -21.46 -7.20 -11.56
C MET A 79 -19.99 -6.79 -11.78
N LEU A 80 -19.54 -6.65 -13.03
CA LEU A 80 -18.17 -6.21 -13.34
C LEU A 80 -17.87 -4.82 -12.77
N ARG A 81 -18.81 -3.87 -12.85
CA ARG A 81 -18.65 -2.54 -12.21
C ARG A 81 -18.51 -2.65 -10.69
N SER A 82 -19.24 -3.55 -10.03
CA SER A 82 -19.14 -3.75 -8.58
C SER A 82 -17.81 -4.37 -8.10
N MET A 83 -17.09 -5.04 -9.01
CA MET A 83 -15.75 -5.58 -8.77
C MET A 83 -14.67 -4.50 -8.77
N LEU A 84 -14.97 -3.30 -9.28
CA LEU A 84 -14.08 -2.15 -9.28
C LEU A 84 -14.38 -1.23 -8.08
N PRO A 85 -13.39 -0.47 -7.58
CA PRO A 85 -13.62 0.54 -6.56
C PRO A 85 -14.53 1.66 -7.09
N SER A 86 -15.44 2.14 -6.23
CA SER A 86 -16.31 3.27 -6.54
C SER A 86 -15.54 4.59 -6.46
N VAL A 87 -15.97 5.59 -7.24
CA VAL A 87 -15.45 6.96 -7.14
C VAL A 87 -15.68 7.50 -5.72
N PRO A 88 -14.64 7.97 -5.01
CA PRO A 88 -14.79 8.60 -3.70
C PRO A 88 -15.62 9.88 -3.80
N ALA A 89 -16.43 10.17 -2.78
CA ALA A 89 -17.29 11.36 -2.77
C ALA A 89 -16.50 12.67 -2.92
N HIS A 90 -15.26 12.71 -2.42
CA HIS A 90 -14.37 13.88 -2.51
C HIS A 90 -13.61 13.98 -3.85
N TYR A 91 -13.75 13.02 -4.77
CA TYR A 91 -12.87 12.94 -5.95
C TYR A 91 -13.04 14.13 -6.91
N ALA A 92 -14.29 14.64 -7.06
CA ALA A 92 -14.60 15.78 -7.91
C ALA A 92 -14.22 17.14 -7.28
N GLN A 93 -14.04 17.18 -5.96
CA GLN A 93 -13.70 18.39 -5.19
C GLN A 93 -12.58 18.06 -4.21
N SER A 94 -11.46 17.56 -4.75
CA SER A 94 -10.32 17.17 -3.93
C SER A 94 -9.70 18.38 -3.24
N LYS A 95 -9.40 18.27 -1.94
CA LYS A 95 -8.80 19.35 -1.15
C LYS A 95 -7.33 19.62 -1.53
N PHE A 96 -6.61 18.59 -1.95
CA PHE A 96 -5.20 18.65 -2.33
C PHE A 96 -4.84 17.45 -3.21
N ARG A 97 -3.65 17.49 -3.82
CA ARG A 97 -3.11 16.44 -4.68
C ARG A 97 -1.93 15.77 -4.00
N PHE A 98 -1.79 14.46 -4.13
CA PHE A 98 -0.65 13.72 -3.62
C PHE A 98 -0.17 12.61 -4.55
N ILE A 99 1.06 12.16 -4.35
CA ILE A 99 1.62 10.99 -5.04
C ILE A 99 2.01 9.90 -4.04
N ASP A 100 2.05 8.65 -4.50
CA ASP A 100 2.22 7.46 -3.67
C ASP A 100 3.35 6.57 -4.24
N LEU A 101 4.56 6.72 -3.72
CA LEU A 101 5.76 6.01 -4.16
C LEU A 101 6.02 4.77 -3.29
N PHE A 102 6.39 3.66 -3.93
CA PHE A 102 6.54 2.34 -3.26
C PHE A 102 5.26 1.98 -2.49
N ALA A 103 4.13 2.18 -3.15
CA ALA A 103 2.81 2.25 -2.52
C ALA A 103 2.34 0.94 -1.86
N GLY A 104 2.89 -0.20 -2.28
CA GLY A 104 2.42 -1.52 -1.92
C GLY A 104 0.93 -1.66 -2.24
N ILE A 105 0.11 -1.84 -1.20
CA ILE A 105 -1.35 -1.95 -1.31
C ILE A 105 -2.09 -0.69 -0.83
N GLY A 106 -1.40 0.45 -0.74
CA GLY A 106 -2.00 1.77 -0.48
C GLY A 106 -2.24 2.08 1.00
N GLY A 107 -1.37 1.56 1.88
CA GLY A 107 -1.51 1.78 3.33
C GLY A 107 -1.36 3.24 3.76
N ILE A 108 -0.42 3.97 3.14
CA ILE A 108 -0.20 5.41 3.40
C ILE A 108 -1.30 6.22 2.70
N ARG A 109 -1.58 5.93 1.41
CA ARG A 109 -2.67 6.53 0.62
C ARG A 109 -4.01 6.59 1.37
N SER A 110 -4.40 5.50 2.02
CA SER A 110 -5.63 5.42 2.81
C SER A 110 -5.80 6.60 3.78
N GLY A 111 -4.72 7.01 4.46
CA GLY A 111 -4.74 8.13 5.39
C GLY A 111 -5.00 9.47 4.70
N PHE A 112 -4.34 9.71 3.55
CA PHE A 112 -4.43 10.99 2.84
C PHE A 112 -5.71 11.12 2.00
N GLU A 113 -6.28 10.03 1.49
CA GLU A 113 -7.64 10.07 0.92
C GLU A 113 -8.70 10.37 1.98
N SER A 114 -8.50 9.91 3.23
CA SER A 114 -9.49 10.12 4.30
C SER A 114 -9.69 11.60 4.67
N ILE A 115 -8.70 12.45 4.39
CA ILE A 115 -8.77 13.91 4.56
C ILE A 115 -9.03 14.66 3.24
N GLY A 116 -9.50 13.95 2.19
CA GLY A 116 -9.94 14.55 0.93
C GLY A 116 -8.85 14.74 -0.13
N GLY A 117 -7.70 14.08 0.01
CA GLY A 117 -6.63 14.11 -0.99
C GLY A 117 -6.95 13.30 -2.24
N LYS A 118 -6.45 13.74 -3.39
CA LYS A 118 -6.50 13.01 -4.66
C LYS A 118 -5.13 12.46 -5.02
N CYS A 119 -5.04 11.13 -5.16
CA CYS A 119 -3.83 10.48 -5.65
C CYS A 119 -3.71 10.70 -7.17
N VAL A 120 -2.61 11.29 -7.63
CA VAL A 120 -2.41 11.64 -9.06
C VAL A 120 -1.29 10.85 -9.73
N PHE A 121 -0.45 10.18 -8.93
CA PHE A 121 0.58 9.28 -9.41
C PHE A 121 0.86 8.19 -8.38
N THR A 122 1.06 6.96 -8.84
CA THR A 122 1.44 5.81 -8.00
C THR A 122 2.59 5.04 -8.64
N SER A 123 3.61 4.74 -7.85
CA SER A 123 4.71 3.84 -8.25
C SER A 123 4.73 2.60 -7.37
N GLU A 124 4.58 1.41 -7.98
CA GLU A 124 4.67 0.12 -7.29
C GLU A 124 5.13 -0.98 -8.26
N TRP A 125 6.26 -1.60 -7.95
CA TRP A 125 6.91 -2.59 -8.82
C TRP A 125 6.28 -3.99 -8.73
N ASN A 126 5.64 -4.33 -7.61
CA ASN A 126 5.09 -5.66 -7.40
C ASN A 126 3.70 -5.78 -8.03
N GLU A 127 3.61 -6.50 -9.15
CA GLU A 127 2.36 -6.70 -9.89
C GLU A 127 1.20 -7.25 -9.03
N PHE A 128 1.47 -8.11 -8.04
CA PHE A 128 0.42 -8.63 -7.15
C PHE A 128 -0.08 -7.55 -6.18
N ALA A 129 0.81 -6.67 -5.71
CA ALA A 129 0.44 -5.52 -4.91
C ALA A 129 -0.41 -4.54 -5.73
N VAL A 130 0.00 -4.24 -6.98
CA VAL A 130 -0.78 -3.41 -7.91
C VAL A 130 -2.20 -3.95 -8.13
N LYS A 131 -2.37 -5.28 -8.29
CA LYS A 131 -3.71 -5.90 -8.38
C LYS A 131 -4.57 -5.58 -7.16
N THR A 132 -4.00 -5.76 -5.97
CA THR A 132 -4.71 -5.51 -4.70
C THR A 132 -4.98 -4.03 -4.51
N TYR A 133 -4.05 -3.17 -4.92
CA TYR A 133 -4.21 -1.73 -4.92
C TYR A 133 -5.38 -1.29 -5.81
N LYS A 134 -5.38 -1.67 -7.09
CA LYS A 134 -6.44 -1.35 -8.06
C LYS A 134 -7.80 -1.92 -7.67
N ALA A 135 -7.86 -3.01 -6.89
CA ALA A 135 -9.11 -3.56 -6.38
C ALA A 135 -9.76 -2.69 -5.28
N ASN A 136 -8.99 -1.83 -4.62
CA ASN A 136 -9.43 -1.12 -3.42
C ASN A 136 -9.42 0.40 -3.58
N TRP A 137 -8.59 0.94 -4.48
CA TRP A 137 -8.41 2.37 -4.66
C TRP A 137 -8.85 2.80 -6.05
N TYR A 138 -9.72 3.81 -6.12
CA TYR A 138 -10.18 4.35 -7.38
C TYR A 138 -9.05 5.12 -8.09
N CYS A 139 -8.82 4.78 -9.35
CA CYS A 139 -7.83 5.44 -10.20
C CYS A 139 -8.47 5.80 -11.53
N ASP A 140 -8.70 7.10 -11.77
CA ASP A 140 -9.15 7.59 -13.07
C ASP A 140 -7.95 7.65 -14.03
N GLU A 141 -7.96 6.89 -15.11
CA GLU A 141 -6.88 6.83 -16.10
C GLU A 141 -6.57 8.17 -16.78
N ASN A 142 -7.49 9.14 -16.71
CA ASN A 142 -7.26 10.49 -17.25
C ASN A 142 -6.53 11.41 -16.27
N GLU A 143 -6.56 11.10 -14.97
CA GLU A 143 -6.06 11.98 -13.90
C GLU A 143 -5.03 11.31 -12.98
N HIS A 144 -4.84 10.00 -13.13
CA HIS A 144 -3.93 9.17 -12.35
C HIS A 144 -3.03 8.34 -13.26
N VAL A 145 -1.74 8.32 -12.93
CA VAL A 145 -0.72 7.54 -13.65
C VAL A 145 -0.13 6.47 -12.75
N PHE A 146 -0.03 5.24 -13.27
CA PHE A 146 0.73 4.15 -12.65
C PHE A 146 2.10 4.00 -13.29
N ASN A 147 3.10 3.80 -12.44
CA ASN A 147 4.46 3.42 -12.81
C ASN A 147 4.84 2.11 -12.09
N SER A 148 5.59 1.24 -12.78
CA SER A 148 6.11 0.00 -12.18
C SER A 148 7.50 0.21 -11.59
N ASP A 149 8.45 0.65 -12.42
CA ASP A 149 9.83 0.93 -11.99
C ASP A 149 10.08 2.43 -11.96
N ILE A 150 10.33 2.98 -10.77
CA ILE A 150 10.52 4.42 -10.59
C ILE A 150 11.74 4.95 -11.36
N ARG A 151 12.70 4.07 -11.66
CA ARG A 151 13.94 4.41 -12.37
C ARG A 151 13.67 4.76 -13.84
N ASP A 152 12.60 4.24 -14.43
CA ASP A 152 12.15 4.63 -15.77
C ASP A 152 11.72 6.11 -15.83
N VAL A 153 11.33 6.68 -14.68
CA VAL A 153 10.91 8.09 -14.57
C VAL A 153 12.10 8.98 -14.18
N THR A 154 12.88 8.56 -13.18
CA THR A 154 14.01 9.35 -12.63
C THR A 154 15.30 9.21 -13.44
N LEU A 155 15.34 8.25 -14.37
CA LEU A 155 16.49 7.89 -15.21
C LEU A 155 17.76 7.59 -14.39
N SER A 156 17.61 7.10 -13.16
CA SER A 156 18.72 6.95 -12.21
C SER A 156 19.69 5.81 -12.54
N ASP A 157 19.32 4.91 -13.44
CA ASP A 157 20.17 3.85 -13.97
C ASP A 157 20.99 4.28 -15.21
N GLN A 158 20.73 5.47 -15.77
CA GLN A 158 21.44 6.01 -16.92
C GLN A 158 22.64 6.85 -16.46
N ALA A 159 23.85 6.39 -16.78
CA ALA A 159 25.08 7.01 -16.27
C ALA A 159 25.40 8.40 -16.86
N ASP A 160 24.91 8.69 -18.07
CA ASP A 160 25.25 9.89 -18.83
C ASP A 160 24.12 10.94 -18.88
N ILE A 161 23.03 10.72 -18.13
CA ILE A 161 21.91 11.66 -18.08
C ILE A 161 22.30 12.92 -17.30
N THR A 162 21.95 14.09 -17.82
CA THR A 162 22.08 15.36 -17.09
C THR A 162 20.97 15.51 -16.04
N GLU A 163 21.18 16.38 -15.06
CA GLU A 163 20.15 16.67 -14.06
C GLU A 163 18.91 17.29 -14.72
N GLU A 164 19.11 18.19 -15.67
CA GLU A 164 18.04 18.86 -16.41
C GLU A 164 17.17 17.87 -17.19
N GLU A 165 17.78 16.89 -17.86
CA GLU A 165 17.04 15.83 -18.58
C GLU A 165 16.28 14.91 -17.62
N ALA A 166 16.88 14.55 -16.49
CA ALA A 166 16.22 13.73 -15.47
C ALA A 166 15.02 14.47 -14.86
N TYR A 167 15.16 15.76 -14.54
CA TYR A 167 14.06 16.58 -14.01
C TYR A 167 12.95 16.78 -15.05
N ALA A 168 13.29 17.03 -16.31
CA ALA A 168 12.30 17.11 -17.39
C ALA A 168 11.54 15.79 -17.60
N SER A 169 12.22 14.65 -17.45
CA SER A 169 11.57 13.33 -17.47
C SER A 169 10.60 13.15 -16.30
N ILE A 170 11.01 13.55 -15.09
CA ILE A 170 10.14 13.50 -13.91
C ILE A 170 8.91 14.39 -14.10
N ASP A 171 9.07 15.64 -14.55
CA ASP A 171 7.95 16.57 -14.78
C ASP A 171 6.95 16.07 -15.82
N LYS A 172 7.43 15.37 -16.84
CA LYS A 172 6.57 14.77 -17.87
C LYS A 172 5.68 13.65 -17.31
N HIS A 173 6.18 12.86 -16.37
CA HIS A 173 5.48 11.65 -15.89
C HIS A 173 4.78 11.82 -14.55
N ILE A 174 5.30 12.71 -13.68
CA ILE A 174 4.78 12.94 -12.34
C ILE A 174 4.09 14.31 -12.32
N PRO A 175 2.75 14.34 -12.22
CA PRO A 175 2.00 15.59 -12.12
C PRO A 175 2.38 16.39 -10.87
N ASP A 176 2.10 17.69 -10.91
CA ASP A 176 2.21 18.55 -9.73
C ASP A 176 1.31 18.07 -8.60
N HIS A 177 1.84 18.17 -7.39
CA HIS A 177 1.22 17.66 -6.18
C HIS A 177 1.66 18.45 -4.95
N ASP A 178 0.80 18.50 -3.94
CA ASP A 178 1.05 19.20 -2.68
C ASP A 178 1.81 18.31 -1.69
N VAL A 179 1.53 16.99 -1.71
CA VAL A 179 2.10 16.01 -0.77
C VAL A 179 2.75 14.83 -1.49
N LEU A 180 3.98 14.48 -1.10
CA LEU A 180 4.66 13.26 -1.56
C LEU A 180 4.68 12.20 -0.47
N LEU A 181 4.23 10.98 -0.79
CA LEU A 181 4.24 9.84 0.11
C LEU A 181 5.24 8.80 -0.40
N ALA A 182 6.10 8.25 0.47
CA ALA A 182 7.01 7.17 0.06
C ALA A 182 7.38 6.18 1.18
N GLY A 183 7.19 4.88 0.92
CA GLY A 183 7.65 3.77 1.77
C GLY A 183 8.90 3.09 1.22
N PHE A 184 10.01 3.82 1.12
CA PHE A 184 11.21 3.32 0.44
C PHE A 184 11.96 2.24 1.26
N PRO A 185 12.59 1.24 0.62
CA PRO A 185 13.30 0.19 1.34
C PRO A 185 14.59 0.69 2.01
N CYS A 186 14.92 0.12 3.18
CA CYS A 186 16.17 0.43 3.89
C CYS A 186 17.38 -0.19 3.18
N GLN A 187 18.16 0.61 2.46
CA GLN A 187 19.39 0.20 1.76
C GLN A 187 20.62 0.93 2.36
N PRO A 188 21.79 0.26 2.51
CA PRO A 188 23.03 0.96 2.88
C PRO A 188 23.53 1.84 1.73
N PHE A 189 24.07 3.02 2.04
CA PHE A 189 24.69 3.90 1.05
C PHE A 189 26.15 3.50 0.80
N SER A 190 26.43 2.98 -0.39
CA SER A 190 27.76 2.56 -0.80
C SER A 190 28.58 3.74 -1.34
N LEU A 191 29.89 3.75 -1.07
CA LEU A 191 30.81 4.80 -1.54
C LEU A 191 31.24 4.62 -3.02
N ALA A 192 30.81 3.54 -3.69
CA ALA A 192 31.39 3.09 -4.95
C ALA A 192 31.16 4.06 -6.14
N GLY A 193 30.12 4.90 -6.08
CA GLY A 193 29.87 5.96 -7.07
C GLY A 193 30.59 7.28 -6.78
N VAL A 194 30.83 7.58 -5.49
CA VAL A 194 31.44 8.83 -5.00
C VAL A 194 32.93 8.89 -5.35
N SER A 195 33.63 7.75 -5.22
CA SER A 195 35.08 7.67 -5.46
C SER A 195 35.51 8.02 -6.89
N LYS A 196 34.66 7.78 -7.89
CA LYS A 196 34.96 8.07 -9.31
C LYS A 196 34.70 9.54 -9.67
N LYS A 197 33.73 10.19 -9.01
CA LYS A 197 33.37 11.60 -9.23
C LYS A 197 34.27 12.55 -8.43
N ASN A 198 34.74 12.15 -7.24
CA ASN A 198 35.72 12.90 -6.46
C ASN A 198 37.07 13.06 -7.17
N SER A 199 37.50 12.09 -7.98
CA SER A 199 38.70 12.21 -8.83
C SER A 199 38.54 13.15 -10.02
N LEU A 200 37.32 13.62 -10.32
CA LEU A 200 36.99 14.44 -11.51
C LEU A 200 36.56 15.89 -11.17
N GLY A 201 36.63 16.31 -9.91
CA GLY A 201 36.44 17.72 -9.52
C GLY A 201 35.03 18.30 -9.75
N ARG A 202 33.98 17.47 -9.88
CA ARG A 202 32.59 17.94 -10.03
C ARG A 202 31.96 18.26 -8.66
N LYS A 203 31.14 19.31 -8.62
CA LYS A 203 30.52 19.89 -7.40
C LYS A 203 29.78 18.84 -6.56
N HIS A 204 29.96 18.95 -5.24
CA HIS A 204 29.37 18.11 -4.19
C HIS A 204 27.91 18.50 -3.92
N GLY A 205 26.98 17.57 -4.09
CA GLY A 205 25.56 17.70 -3.69
C GLY A 205 24.97 16.33 -3.34
N PHE A 206 23.72 16.30 -2.87
CA PHE A 206 23.06 15.08 -2.38
C PHE A 206 23.08 13.89 -3.36
N GLU A 207 23.18 14.17 -4.66
CA GLU A 207 23.26 13.14 -5.70
C GLU A 207 24.51 12.25 -5.58
N CYS A 208 25.60 12.71 -4.96
CA CYS A 208 26.79 11.88 -4.80
C CYS A 208 26.58 10.79 -3.75
N ASP A 209 26.05 11.14 -2.58
CA ASP A 209 26.04 10.27 -1.40
C ASP A 209 24.90 9.24 -1.39
N THR A 210 23.85 9.49 -2.16
CA THR A 210 22.64 8.65 -2.20
C THR A 210 22.56 7.73 -3.42
N GLN A 211 23.43 7.96 -4.42
CA GLN A 211 23.44 7.24 -5.70
C GLN A 211 23.46 5.70 -5.53
N GLY A 212 22.65 5.03 -6.35
CA GLY A 212 22.50 3.57 -6.34
C GLY A 212 21.50 3.02 -5.32
N THR A 213 20.71 3.88 -4.68
CA THR A 213 19.62 3.48 -3.77
C THR A 213 18.28 4.06 -4.22
N LEU A 214 17.17 3.44 -3.81
CA LEU A 214 15.83 3.96 -4.12
C LEU A 214 15.49 5.23 -3.33
N PHE A 215 16.24 5.57 -2.28
CA PHE A 215 16.13 6.87 -1.62
C PHE A 215 16.60 8.00 -2.55
N PHE A 216 17.58 7.74 -3.42
CA PHE A 216 18.01 8.71 -4.42
C PHE A 216 16.89 9.09 -5.38
N ASP A 217 16.12 8.10 -5.84
CA ASP A 217 14.96 8.34 -6.71
C ASP A 217 13.93 9.24 -6.02
N VAL A 218 13.66 8.99 -4.73
CA VAL A 218 12.78 9.86 -3.92
C VAL A 218 13.33 11.27 -3.83
N ALA A 219 14.61 11.43 -3.47
CA ALA A 219 15.27 12.73 -3.34
C ALA A 219 15.24 13.52 -4.65
N ARG A 220 15.46 12.85 -5.78
CA ARG A 220 15.42 13.45 -7.13
C ARG A 220 14.02 13.91 -7.50
N ILE A 221 12.97 13.16 -7.14
CA ILE A 221 11.57 13.57 -7.33
C ILE A 221 11.22 14.77 -6.43
N ILE A 222 11.65 14.77 -5.17
CA ILE A 222 11.48 15.91 -4.25
C ILE A 222 12.14 17.16 -4.84
N MET A 223 13.35 17.04 -5.40
CA MET A 223 14.07 18.15 -6.00
C MET A 223 13.36 18.71 -7.25
N ALA A 224 12.87 17.83 -8.12
CA ALA A 224 12.18 18.22 -9.36
C ALA A 224 10.79 18.83 -9.07
N LYS A 225 9.97 18.13 -8.29
CA LYS A 225 8.54 18.48 -8.08
C LYS A 225 8.31 19.45 -6.92
N LYS A 226 9.27 19.57 -6.01
CA LYS A 226 9.23 20.47 -4.84
C LYS A 226 7.89 20.45 -4.09
N PRO A 227 7.36 19.27 -3.68
CA PRO A 227 6.10 19.20 -2.94
C PRO A 227 6.14 20.08 -1.69
N ALA A 228 5.00 20.62 -1.27
CA ALA A 228 4.97 21.43 -0.04
C ALA A 228 5.33 20.60 1.20
N ILE A 229 4.89 19.33 1.21
CA ILE A 229 5.08 18.39 2.30
C ILE A 229 5.48 17.03 1.74
N PHE A 230 6.36 16.30 2.42
CA PHE A 230 6.53 14.87 2.19
C PHE A 230 6.33 14.07 3.48
N VAL A 231 5.94 12.80 3.32
CA VAL A 231 5.89 11.81 4.39
C VAL A 231 6.61 10.54 3.93
N LEU A 232 7.74 10.25 4.57
CA LEU A 232 8.53 9.05 4.30
C LEU A 232 8.37 8.04 5.43
N GLU A 233 8.17 6.78 5.10
CA GLU A 233 8.14 5.67 6.04
C GLU A 233 9.38 4.80 5.91
N ASN A 234 9.88 4.31 7.04
CA ASN A 234 10.93 3.29 7.05
C ASN A 234 10.94 2.44 8.34
N VAL A 235 11.83 1.45 8.39
CA VAL A 235 12.04 0.59 9.55
C VAL A 235 12.50 1.37 10.78
N LYS A 236 12.02 0.97 11.97
CA LYS A 236 12.37 1.60 13.25
C LYS A 236 13.88 1.70 13.52
N ASN A 237 14.64 0.72 13.00
CA ASN A 237 16.08 0.61 13.24
C ASN A 237 16.92 1.47 12.27
N LEU A 238 16.30 2.30 11.42
CA LEU A 238 16.98 3.16 10.46
C LEU A 238 18.09 4.00 11.12
N LYS A 239 17.82 4.52 12.33
CA LYS A 239 18.79 5.30 13.13
C LYS A 239 20.08 4.57 13.47
N SER A 240 19.99 3.25 13.68
CA SER A 240 21.14 2.40 14.00
C SER A 240 21.73 1.68 12.78
N HIS A 241 21.06 1.75 11.64
CA HIS A 241 21.44 1.04 10.42
C HIS A 241 22.80 1.57 9.91
N ASP A 242 23.67 0.65 9.49
CA ASP A 242 25.04 0.96 9.04
C ASP A 242 25.79 1.90 10.02
N LYS A 243 25.74 1.56 11.32
CA LYS A 243 26.33 2.38 12.41
C LYS A 243 25.82 3.83 12.43
N GLY A 244 24.57 4.04 12.01
CA GLY A 244 23.92 5.35 11.92
C GLY A 244 24.32 6.19 10.71
N LYS A 245 25.12 5.65 9.77
CA LYS A 245 25.47 6.36 8.53
C LYS A 245 24.23 6.59 7.66
N THR A 246 23.38 5.58 7.49
CA THR A 246 22.20 5.66 6.62
C THR A 246 21.26 6.79 7.05
N PHE A 247 20.87 6.83 8.32
CA PHE A 247 19.98 7.88 8.81
C PHE A 247 20.59 9.28 8.67
N ARG A 248 21.88 9.43 8.95
CA ARG A 248 22.59 10.72 8.83
C ARG A 248 22.57 11.25 7.39
N VAL A 249 22.89 10.40 6.41
CA VAL A 249 22.87 10.77 4.99
C VAL A 249 21.46 11.17 4.56
N ILE A 250 20.44 10.41 4.97
CA ILE A 250 19.04 10.76 4.68
C ILE A 250 18.70 12.15 5.23
N MET A 251 18.94 12.41 6.52
CA MET A 251 18.59 13.69 7.14
C MET A 251 19.35 14.87 6.50
N GLN A 252 20.64 14.68 6.18
CA GLN A 252 21.44 15.69 5.51
C GLN A 252 20.93 15.98 4.09
N THR A 253 20.62 14.94 3.31
CA THR A 253 20.04 15.11 1.97
C THR A 253 18.71 15.87 2.02
N LEU A 254 17.82 15.54 2.96
CA LEU A 254 16.53 16.23 3.09
C LEU A 254 16.69 17.71 3.48
N ASP A 255 17.68 18.03 4.32
CA ASP A 255 18.03 19.40 4.67
C ASP A 255 18.60 20.19 3.47
N GLU A 256 19.52 19.58 2.71
CA GLU A 256 20.09 20.13 1.47
C GLU A 256 19.03 20.38 0.39
N LEU A 257 17.98 19.55 0.33
CA LEU A 257 16.83 19.74 -0.55
C LEU A 257 15.92 20.91 -0.14
N GLY A 258 16.17 21.55 1.00
CA GLY A 258 15.42 22.70 1.47
C GLY A 258 14.19 22.34 2.33
N TYR A 259 14.22 21.22 3.05
CA TYR A 259 13.10 20.77 3.89
C TYR A 259 13.45 20.68 5.37
N ASP A 260 12.56 21.21 6.20
CA ASP A 260 12.61 21.02 7.64
C ASP A 260 11.87 19.73 8.02
N VAL A 261 12.61 18.74 8.54
CA VAL A 261 12.03 17.49 9.02
C VAL A 261 11.53 17.65 10.45
N ALA A 262 10.27 17.28 10.69
CA ALA A 262 9.65 17.29 12.01
C ALA A 262 10.49 16.53 13.04
N ASP A 263 10.70 17.14 14.20
CA ASP A 263 11.43 16.55 15.32
C ASP A 263 12.86 16.08 14.97
N ALA A 264 13.52 16.71 13.98
CA ALA A 264 14.87 16.31 13.53
C ALA A 264 15.92 16.31 14.66
N GLY A 265 15.78 17.19 15.66
CA GLY A 265 16.66 17.26 16.82
C GLY A 265 16.45 16.14 17.86
N ASP A 266 15.30 15.47 17.86
CA ASP A 266 14.99 14.41 18.83
C ASP A 266 15.58 13.07 18.37
N MET A 267 16.69 12.64 18.97
CA MET A 267 17.39 11.39 18.60
C MET A 267 17.39 10.33 19.71
N GLY A 268 16.73 10.62 20.83
CA GLY A 268 16.68 9.77 22.02
C GLY A 268 15.89 8.48 21.88
N SER A 269 15.68 7.81 23.01
CA SER A 269 14.85 6.60 23.12
C SER A 269 13.35 6.89 22.99
N ASP A 270 12.93 8.13 23.27
CA ASP A 270 11.55 8.63 23.16
C ASP A 270 11.28 9.39 21.85
N ASP A 271 12.10 9.12 20.82
CA ASP A 271 12.02 9.79 19.51
C ASP A 271 10.59 9.73 18.92
N PRO A 272 9.92 10.87 18.72
CA PRO A 272 8.54 10.93 18.24
C PRO A 272 8.39 10.49 16.79
N LYS A 273 9.48 10.45 16.01
CA LYS A 273 9.48 9.89 14.65
C LYS A 273 9.20 8.39 14.68
N VAL A 274 9.43 7.69 15.79
CA VAL A 274 9.15 6.25 15.93
C VAL A 274 7.74 6.06 16.50
N ILE A 275 6.82 5.60 15.64
CA ILE A 275 5.41 5.41 16.00
C ILE A 275 5.10 3.90 16.03
N ASP A 276 4.56 3.42 17.15
CA ASP A 276 4.11 2.03 17.32
C ASP A 276 2.62 1.90 16.99
N GLY A 277 2.31 1.04 16.03
CA GLY A 277 0.95 0.65 15.67
C GLY A 277 0.14 0.09 16.83
N LYS A 278 0.79 -0.38 17.91
CA LYS A 278 0.10 -0.94 19.10
C LYS A 278 -0.89 0.04 19.73
N LYS A 279 -0.69 1.35 19.54
CA LYS A 279 -1.58 2.40 20.06
C LYS A 279 -2.94 2.42 19.35
N PHE A 280 -2.98 1.92 18.11
CA PHE A 280 -4.16 1.95 17.24
C PHE A 280 -4.79 0.57 17.02
N LEU A 281 -3.97 -0.47 16.98
CA LEU A 281 -4.37 -1.86 16.75
C LEU A 281 -3.61 -2.78 17.72
N PRO A 282 -4.10 -3.98 18.05
CA PRO A 282 -3.47 -4.90 19.00
C PRO A 282 -2.28 -5.65 18.40
N GLN A 283 -1.33 -4.92 17.79
CA GLN A 283 -0.11 -5.44 17.17
C GLN A 283 1.08 -4.53 17.48
N HIS A 284 2.19 -5.09 17.96
CA HIS A 284 3.47 -4.38 17.99
C HIS A 284 3.98 -4.15 16.56
N ARG A 285 4.11 -2.89 16.14
CA ARG A 285 4.67 -2.54 14.83
C ARG A 285 5.18 -1.11 14.84
N GLU A 286 6.45 -0.97 15.18
CA GLU A 286 7.15 0.32 15.17
C GLU A 286 7.70 0.62 13.78
N ARG A 287 7.53 1.87 13.35
CA ARG A 287 8.11 2.45 12.13
C ARG A 287 8.60 3.85 12.41
N ILE A 288 9.64 4.26 11.69
CA ILE A 288 10.07 5.65 11.68
C ILE A 288 9.30 6.39 10.58
N VAL A 289 8.79 7.58 10.90
CA VAL A 289 8.06 8.46 10.00
C VAL A 289 8.82 9.78 9.91
N LEU A 290 9.23 10.16 8.70
CA LEU A 290 9.90 11.44 8.44
C LEU A 290 8.92 12.35 7.72
N VAL A 291 8.48 13.40 8.40
CA VAL A 291 7.59 14.42 7.83
C VAL A 291 8.43 15.64 7.50
N GLY A 292 8.51 16.02 6.24
CA GLY A 292 9.28 17.18 5.80
C GLY A 292 8.38 18.29 5.28
N PHE A 293 8.74 19.53 5.60
CA PHE A 293 8.05 20.74 5.14
C PHE A 293 9.01 21.58 4.31
N ARG A 294 8.56 22.05 3.15
CA ARG A 294 9.37 22.94 2.29
C ARG A 294 9.61 24.26 3.03
N ARG A 295 10.88 24.61 3.23
CA ARG A 295 11.31 25.66 4.16
C ARG A 295 10.80 27.05 3.80
N ASP A 296 10.73 27.36 2.50
CA ASP A 296 10.22 28.64 1.98
C ASP A 296 8.75 28.90 2.34
N LEU A 297 7.95 27.85 2.55
CA LEU A 297 6.52 27.96 2.83
C LEU A 297 6.19 28.21 4.31
N ASN A 298 7.18 28.11 5.21
CA ASN A 298 7.02 28.30 6.66
C ASN A 298 5.82 27.51 7.24
N LEU A 299 5.76 26.21 6.93
CA LEU A 299 4.70 25.29 7.36
C LEU A 299 5.08 24.50 8.63
N ALA A 300 6.37 24.35 8.91
CA ALA A 300 6.88 23.49 9.99
C ALA A 300 6.59 24.03 11.41
N GLU A 301 6.41 25.34 11.56
CA GLU A 301 6.31 25.97 12.88
C GLU A 301 5.18 25.35 13.72
N GLY A 302 5.52 24.94 14.95
CA GLY A 302 4.58 24.34 15.90
C GLY A 302 4.11 22.92 15.58
N PHE A 303 4.59 22.28 14.50
CA PHE A 303 4.29 20.88 14.20
C PHE A 303 5.25 19.94 14.94
N SER A 304 4.72 18.86 15.51
CA SER A 304 5.51 17.77 16.10
C SER A 304 4.75 16.45 16.04
N LEU A 305 5.44 15.34 15.76
CA LEU A 305 4.85 14.00 15.84
C LEU A 305 4.57 13.57 17.29
N ARG A 306 5.05 14.31 18.30
CA ARG A 306 4.62 14.11 19.70
C ARG A 306 3.10 14.29 19.85
N ASP A 307 2.48 15.11 18.99
CA ASP A 307 1.04 15.34 18.98
C ASP A 307 0.21 14.17 18.45
N ILE A 308 0.83 13.10 17.93
CA ILE A 308 0.12 11.88 17.50
C ILE A 308 -0.72 11.25 18.62
N VAL A 309 -0.41 11.56 19.88
CA VAL A 309 -1.21 11.13 21.04
C VAL A 309 -2.64 11.67 21.02
N LYS A 310 -2.89 12.83 20.38
CA LYS A 310 -4.21 13.43 20.21
C LYS A 310 -5.08 12.64 19.23
N GLU A 311 -4.44 11.85 18.36
CA GLU A 311 -5.08 11.09 17.29
C GLU A 311 -5.30 9.61 17.63
N ILE A 312 -4.88 9.17 18.81
CA ILE A 312 -5.09 7.80 19.29
C ILE A 312 -6.58 7.59 19.56
N PRO A 313 -7.19 6.50 19.06
CA PRO A 313 -8.59 6.23 19.33
C PRO A 313 -8.83 6.02 20.83
N ALA A 314 -9.92 6.60 21.35
CA ALA A 314 -10.32 6.46 22.75
C ALA A 314 -10.48 4.98 23.15
N GLN A 315 -10.96 4.14 22.24
CA GLN A 315 -11.02 2.70 22.41
C GLN A 315 -10.31 1.99 21.24
N ARG A 316 -9.22 1.31 21.57
CA ARG A 316 -8.52 0.41 20.65
C ARG A 316 -9.32 -0.90 20.52
N PRO A 317 -9.54 -1.44 19.30
CA PRO A 317 -10.15 -2.75 19.15
C PRO A 317 -9.29 -3.83 19.82
N ALA A 318 -9.94 -4.80 20.47
CA ALA A 318 -9.25 -5.95 21.03
C ALA A 318 -8.88 -6.94 19.92
N PHE A 319 -7.90 -7.81 20.16
CA PHE A 319 -7.47 -8.79 19.16
C PHE A 319 -8.61 -9.70 18.71
N LYS A 320 -9.48 -10.13 19.64
CA LYS A 320 -10.67 -10.95 19.34
C LYS A 320 -11.65 -10.26 18.39
N ASP A 321 -11.76 -8.93 18.43
CA ASP A 321 -12.71 -8.17 17.61
C ASP A 321 -12.29 -8.19 16.13
N LEU A 322 -11.02 -8.53 15.86
CA LEU A 322 -10.47 -8.64 14.52
C LEU A 322 -10.59 -10.05 13.93
N LEU A 323 -11.00 -11.04 14.73
CA LEU A 323 -11.09 -12.43 14.29
C LEU A 323 -12.44 -12.73 13.63
N ASP A 324 -12.43 -13.61 12.64
CA ASP A 324 -13.67 -14.16 12.09
C ASP A 324 -14.26 -15.22 13.03
N ALA A 325 -15.59 -15.24 13.15
CA ALA A 325 -16.28 -16.22 14.00
C ALA A 325 -16.16 -17.65 13.45
N ASN A 326 -16.20 -17.81 12.13
CA ASN A 326 -16.08 -19.09 11.44
C ASN A 326 -14.86 -19.03 10.52
N VAL A 327 -13.91 -19.95 10.73
CA VAL A 327 -12.65 -20.03 9.99
C VAL A 327 -12.50 -21.42 9.41
N ASP A 328 -12.07 -21.50 8.15
CA ASP A 328 -11.80 -22.76 7.45
C ASP A 328 -10.65 -23.53 8.12
N ASP A 329 -10.81 -24.85 8.28
CA ASP A 329 -9.84 -25.76 8.91
C ASP A 329 -8.46 -25.74 8.24
N LYS A 330 -8.35 -25.30 6.98
CA LYS A 330 -7.06 -25.11 6.29
C LYS A 330 -6.14 -24.09 6.98
N TYR A 331 -6.68 -23.22 7.83
CA TYR A 331 -5.90 -22.25 8.61
C TYR A 331 -5.36 -22.85 9.91
N THR A 332 -5.98 -23.90 10.44
CA THR A 332 -5.45 -24.70 11.55
C THR A 332 -4.13 -25.33 11.14
N LEU A 333 -3.12 -25.26 12.01
CA LEU A 333 -1.82 -25.82 11.69
C LEU A 333 -1.93 -27.34 11.45
N THR A 334 -1.17 -27.84 10.49
CA THR A 334 -1.05 -29.29 10.30
C THR A 334 -0.34 -29.91 11.50
N PRO A 335 -0.60 -31.19 11.84
CA PRO A 335 0.06 -31.84 12.97
C PRO A 335 1.60 -31.74 12.93
N LYS A 336 2.18 -31.94 11.75
CA LYS A 336 3.63 -31.85 11.54
C LYS A 336 4.18 -30.44 11.73
N LEU A 337 3.47 -29.42 11.25
CA LEU A 337 3.91 -28.03 11.40
C LEU A 337 3.83 -27.58 12.87
N TRP A 338 2.77 -27.99 13.58
CA TRP A 338 2.66 -27.71 15.01
C TRP A 338 3.76 -28.39 15.82
N ASP A 339 4.01 -29.69 15.60
CA ASP A 339 5.11 -30.43 16.23
C ASP A 339 6.46 -29.73 16.03
N TYR A 340 6.73 -29.33 14.78
CA TYR A 340 7.95 -28.61 14.44
C TYR A 340 8.07 -27.29 15.22
N LEU A 341 7.07 -26.42 15.16
CA LEU A 341 7.11 -25.11 15.83
C LEU A 341 7.18 -25.24 17.35
N TYR A 342 6.46 -26.22 17.92
CA TYR A 342 6.45 -26.51 19.35
C TYR A 342 7.84 -26.91 19.85
N ARG A 343 8.47 -27.90 19.21
CA ARG A 343 9.83 -28.36 19.55
C ARG A 343 10.89 -27.30 19.27
N TYR A 344 10.72 -26.54 18.19
CA TYR A 344 11.65 -25.46 17.83
C TYR A 344 11.69 -24.38 18.92
N ALA A 345 10.53 -23.92 19.38
CA ALA A 345 10.44 -22.94 20.47
C ALA A 345 11.11 -23.47 21.75
N LYS A 346 10.82 -24.71 22.15
CA LYS A 346 11.43 -25.36 23.33
C LYS A 346 12.96 -25.43 23.23
N LYS A 347 13.48 -25.83 22.07
CA LYS A 347 14.92 -25.90 21.79
C LYS A 347 15.61 -24.54 21.92
N HIS A 348 14.97 -23.47 21.47
CA HIS A 348 15.53 -22.13 21.52
C HIS A 348 15.41 -21.49 22.91
N GLN A 349 14.31 -21.73 23.61
CA GLN A 349 14.11 -21.32 25.00
C GLN A 349 15.17 -21.95 25.92
N ALA A 350 15.47 -23.25 25.73
CA ALA A 350 16.53 -23.95 26.48
C ALA A 350 17.94 -23.35 26.26
N LYS A 351 18.15 -22.62 25.15
CA LYS A 351 19.40 -21.91 24.84
C LYS A 351 19.41 -20.45 25.30
N GLY A 352 18.41 -20.02 26.06
CA GLY A 352 18.25 -18.62 26.50
C GLY A 352 17.85 -17.66 25.39
N ASN A 353 17.38 -18.16 24.24
CA ASN A 353 16.96 -17.33 23.12
C ASN A 353 15.44 -17.19 23.06
N GLY A 354 14.94 -16.00 22.70
CA GLY A 354 13.51 -15.73 22.50
C GLY A 354 12.93 -16.17 21.15
N PHE A 355 13.59 -17.08 20.41
CA PHE A 355 13.09 -17.56 19.11
C PHE A 355 12.00 -18.63 19.31
N GLY A 356 10.94 -18.59 18.50
CA GLY A 356 9.80 -19.51 18.57
C GLY A 356 8.55 -18.90 17.95
N TYR A 357 7.39 -19.48 18.27
CA TYR A 357 6.09 -18.96 17.82
C TYR A 357 5.50 -17.94 18.80
N GLY A 358 4.58 -17.10 18.33
CA GLY A 358 3.76 -16.20 19.14
C GLY A 358 2.35 -16.74 19.26
N LEU A 359 2.02 -17.38 20.38
CA LEU A 359 0.67 -17.86 20.65
C LEU A 359 -0.15 -16.74 21.31
N VAL A 360 -1.34 -16.48 20.75
CA VAL A 360 -2.24 -15.42 21.19
C VAL A 360 -3.51 -16.06 21.74
N ASN A 361 -3.75 -15.85 23.04
CA ASN A 361 -5.04 -16.15 23.64
C ASN A 361 -6.00 -14.99 23.37
N SER A 362 -6.98 -15.21 22.49
CA SER A 362 -7.96 -14.19 22.11
C SER A 362 -8.92 -13.80 23.23
N SER A 363 -9.02 -14.60 24.30
CA SER A 363 -9.86 -14.27 25.46
C SER A 363 -9.27 -13.13 26.29
N ASP A 364 -7.96 -12.89 26.22
CA ASP A 364 -7.29 -11.77 26.86
C ASP A 364 -7.50 -10.49 26.04
N ILE A 365 -8.29 -9.57 26.58
CA ILE A 365 -8.61 -8.28 25.92
C ILE A 365 -7.40 -7.35 25.83
N SER A 366 -6.39 -7.53 26.69
CA SER A 366 -5.19 -6.70 26.73
C SER A 366 -4.13 -7.10 25.71
N VAL A 367 -4.29 -8.28 25.09
CA VAL A 367 -3.27 -8.91 24.26
C VAL A 367 -2.85 -8.03 23.10
N VAL A 368 -1.53 -7.98 22.86
CA VAL A 368 -0.90 -7.32 21.72
C VAL A 368 -0.03 -8.37 21.04
N CYS A 369 -0.33 -8.69 19.79
CA CYS A 369 0.45 -9.70 19.07
C CYS A 369 1.80 -9.17 18.60
N ARG A 370 2.68 -10.09 18.19
CA ARG A 370 3.95 -9.73 17.53
C ARG A 370 3.69 -9.09 16.17
N THR A 371 4.73 -8.50 15.59
CA THR A 371 4.66 -7.91 14.25
C THR A 371 4.33 -8.95 13.19
N LEU A 372 3.29 -8.68 12.38
CA LEU A 372 3.00 -9.44 11.16
C LEU A 372 4.10 -9.17 10.14
N SER A 373 5.02 -10.12 9.95
CA SER A 373 6.17 -9.92 9.06
C SER A 373 5.88 -10.37 7.62
N ALA A 374 6.69 -9.92 6.67
CA ALA A 374 6.66 -10.45 5.30
C ALA A 374 6.88 -11.97 5.22
N ARG A 375 7.50 -12.59 6.24
CA ARG A 375 7.76 -14.03 6.32
C ARG A 375 6.56 -14.83 6.86
N TYR A 376 5.51 -14.18 7.34
CA TYR A 376 4.31 -14.82 7.87
C TYR A 376 3.71 -15.86 6.91
N HIS A 377 3.84 -15.62 5.60
CA HIS A 377 3.38 -16.56 4.56
C HIS A 377 4.02 -17.96 4.63
N LYS A 378 5.16 -18.14 5.30
CA LYS A 378 5.87 -19.42 5.40
C LYS A 378 5.17 -20.39 6.34
N ASP A 379 4.95 -19.97 7.58
CA ASP A 379 4.44 -20.83 8.65
C ASP A 379 3.45 -20.11 9.61
N GLY A 380 3.33 -18.79 9.51
CA GLY A 380 2.51 -17.97 10.39
C GLY A 380 3.01 -17.90 11.84
N SER A 381 4.24 -18.32 12.11
CA SER A 381 4.75 -18.54 13.46
C SER A 381 4.75 -17.29 14.34
N GLU A 382 4.82 -16.09 13.77
CA GLU A 382 4.83 -14.86 14.57
C GLU A 382 3.50 -14.63 15.32
N ILE A 383 2.38 -15.10 14.76
CA ILE A 383 1.02 -14.89 15.30
C ILE A 383 0.17 -16.13 15.02
N LEU A 384 0.01 -16.95 16.05
CA LEU A 384 -0.88 -18.11 16.07
C LEU A 384 -2.03 -17.85 17.04
N VAL A 385 -3.25 -18.08 16.61
CA VAL A 385 -4.46 -17.98 17.45
C VAL A 385 -4.63 -19.30 18.18
N ASP A 386 -4.65 -19.26 19.51
CA ASP A 386 -4.93 -20.43 20.33
C ASP A 386 -6.37 -20.92 20.12
N GLN A 387 -6.54 -22.24 20.07
CA GLN A 387 -7.83 -22.91 19.96
C GLN A 387 -8.12 -23.78 21.21
N GLY A 388 -7.43 -23.49 22.32
CA GLY A 388 -7.56 -24.21 23.59
C GLY A 388 -6.56 -25.35 23.74
N TRP A 389 -5.34 -25.19 23.19
CA TRP A 389 -4.27 -26.17 23.32
C TRP A 389 -3.89 -26.37 24.79
N ASP A 390 -3.94 -27.61 25.27
CA ASP A 390 -3.54 -27.99 26.61
C ASP A 390 -2.03 -28.28 26.63
N HIS A 391 -1.25 -27.39 27.23
CA HIS A 391 0.20 -27.50 27.29
C HIS A 391 0.67 -28.69 28.15
N GLU A 392 -0.03 -29.01 29.23
CA GLU A 392 0.35 -30.13 30.10
C GLU A 392 0.15 -31.46 29.36
N LYS A 393 -0.99 -31.61 28.67
CA LYS A 393 -1.22 -32.78 27.79
C LYS A 393 -0.22 -32.84 26.65
N GLY A 394 0.10 -31.70 26.03
CA GLY A 394 1.08 -31.63 24.95
C GLY A 394 2.50 -32.05 25.37
N GLU A 395 2.86 -31.88 26.64
CA GLU A 395 4.12 -32.37 27.21
C GLU A 395 4.09 -33.85 27.57
N GLN A 396 2.92 -34.38 27.97
CA GLN A 396 2.74 -35.80 28.31
C GLN A 396 2.65 -36.69 27.06
N ASP A 397 1.74 -36.34 26.14
CA ASP A 397 1.56 -36.96 24.84
C ASP A 397 1.24 -35.88 23.80
N PHE A 398 2.27 -35.49 23.06
CA PHE A 398 2.13 -34.45 22.03
C PHE A 398 1.05 -34.81 21.01
N PHE A 399 0.85 -36.09 20.69
CA PHE A 399 -0.09 -36.55 19.66
C PHE A 399 -1.44 -37.01 20.22
N ASP A 400 -1.78 -36.66 21.47
CA ASP A 400 -3.10 -36.91 22.05
C ASP A 400 -4.21 -36.45 21.09
N ALA A 401 -5.13 -37.34 20.74
CA ALA A 401 -6.13 -37.10 19.70
C ALA A 401 -7.08 -35.94 20.05
N GLY A 402 -7.43 -35.79 21.33
CA GLY A 402 -8.30 -34.72 21.81
C GLY A 402 -7.62 -33.36 21.76
N ASN A 403 -6.36 -33.29 22.19
CA ASN A 403 -5.57 -32.06 22.17
C ASN A 403 -5.17 -31.65 20.74
N MET A 404 -4.91 -32.63 19.88
CA MET A 404 -4.64 -32.41 18.45
C MET A 404 -5.81 -31.74 17.73
N ALA A 405 -7.06 -31.91 18.17
CA ALA A 405 -8.18 -31.15 17.62
C ALA A 405 -8.13 -29.64 17.95
N ARG A 406 -7.31 -29.24 18.94
CA ARG A 406 -7.17 -27.88 19.46
C ARG A 406 -5.84 -27.22 19.10
N ARG A 407 -5.16 -27.71 18.06
CA ARG A 407 -3.93 -27.09 17.55
C ARG A 407 -4.18 -25.62 17.24
N PRO A 408 -3.19 -24.74 17.42
CA PRO A 408 -3.33 -23.34 17.02
C PRO A 408 -3.57 -23.19 15.51
N ARG A 409 -4.17 -22.05 15.12
CA ARG A 409 -4.34 -21.67 13.72
C ARG A 409 -3.57 -20.41 13.36
N ARG A 410 -3.33 -20.23 12.07
CA ARG A 410 -2.88 -18.95 11.51
C ARG A 410 -4.06 -17.97 11.42
N LEU A 411 -3.72 -16.70 11.26
CA LEU A 411 -4.66 -15.66 10.85
C LEU A 411 -5.09 -15.91 9.40
N THR A 412 -6.34 -15.61 9.06
CA THR A 412 -6.78 -15.53 7.66
C THR A 412 -6.24 -14.26 6.99
N PRO A 413 -6.20 -14.18 5.64
CA PRO A 413 -5.89 -12.92 4.95
C PRO A 413 -6.82 -11.76 5.34
N ARG A 414 -8.10 -12.05 5.63
CA ARG A 414 -9.07 -11.05 6.09
C ARG A 414 -8.72 -10.52 7.47
N GLU A 415 -8.37 -11.40 8.41
CA GLU A 415 -7.91 -11.01 9.75
C GLU A 415 -6.61 -10.22 9.67
N CYS A 416 -5.72 -10.55 8.73
CA CYS A 416 -4.51 -9.76 8.44
C CYS A 416 -4.84 -8.36 7.89
N ALA A 417 -5.86 -8.22 7.05
CA ALA A 417 -6.33 -6.91 6.59
C ALA A 417 -6.78 -6.05 7.79
N ARG A 418 -7.53 -6.63 8.74
CA ARG A 418 -8.01 -5.94 9.94
C ARG A 418 -6.87 -5.56 10.89
N ILE A 419 -5.91 -6.46 11.12
CA ILE A 419 -4.78 -6.20 12.03
C ILE A 419 -3.80 -5.14 11.49
N MET A 420 -3.83 -4.89 10.18
CA MET A 420 -3.10 -3.81 9.53
C MET A 420 -3.93 -2.54 9.33
N GLY A 421 -5.25 -2.60 9.59
CA GLY A 421 -6.18 -1.47 9.52
C GLY A 421 -6.76 -1.19 8.14
N PHE A 422 -6.61 -2.10 7.18
CA PHE A 422 -7.27 -2.00 5.86
C PHE A 422 -8.76 -2.36 5.90
N GLU A 423 -9.19 -3.05 6.95
CA GLU A 423 -10.57 -3.52 7.13
C GLU A 423 -11.03 -3.26 8.56
N GLN A 424 -12.29 -2.89 8.72
CA GLN A 424 -12.90 -2.67 10.02
C GLN A 424 -13.32 -4.00 10.69
N PRO A 425 -13.41 -4.05 12.03
CA PRO A 425 -13.98 -5.20 12.74
C PRO A 425 -15.34 -5.64 12.17
N GLY A 426 -15.49 -6.94 11.90
CA GLY A 426 -16.72 -7.53 11.35
C GLY A 426 -17.09 -7.12 9.91
N LYS A 427 -16.25 -6.34 9.21
CA LYS A 427 -16.48 -5.97 7.80
C LYS A 427 -15.69 -6.86 6.84
N VAL A 428 -16.11 -6.83 5.57
CA VAL A 428 -15.53 -7.59 4.43
C VAL A 428 -15.47 -6.73 3.16
N THR A 429 -15.17 -5.44 3.31
CA THR A 429 -15.16 -4.47 2.22
C THR A 429 -13.86 -4.45 1.42
N PHE A 430 -12.72 -4.75 2.06
CA PHE A 430 -11.42 -4.74 1.41
C PHE A 430 -11.29 -5.95 0.46
N ARG A 431 -11.03 -5.74 -0.83
CA ARG A 431 -10.97 -6.82 -1.82
C ARG A 431 -9.58 -7.44 -1.81
N ILE A 432 -9.49 -8.77 -1.78
CA ILE A 432 -8.22 -9.54 -1.79
C ILE A 432 -8.19 -10.38 -3.08
N PRO A 433 -7.69 -9.85 -4.21
CA PRO A 433 -7.74 -10.52 -5.51
C PRO A 433 -6.58 -11.51 -5.74
N VAL A 434 -5.82 -11.83 -4.69
CA VAL A 434 -4.60 -12.64 -4.75
C VAL A 434 -4.69 -13.85 -3.82
N SER A 435 -3.78 -14.81 -3.99
CA SER A 435 -3.70 -15.97 -3.11
C SER A 435 -3.32 -15.59 -1.67
N ASP A 436 -3.67 -16.44 -0.70
CA ASP A 436 -3.31 -16.28 0.72
C ASP A 436 -1.82 -15.96 0.91
N THR A 437 -0.94 -16.69 0.22
CA THR A 437 0.52 -16.48 0.29
C THR A 437 0.92 -15.06 -0.13
N GLN A 438 0.32 -14.52 -1.19
CA GLN A 438 0.60 -13.15 -1.64
C GLN A 438 -0.02 -12.13 -0.69
N ALA A 439 -1.25 -12.36 -0.21
CA ALA A 439 -1.90 -11.50 0.76
C ALA A 439 -1.08 -11.37 2.05
N TYR A 440 -0.56 -12.49 2.60
CA TYR A 440 0.32 -12.44 3.77
C TYR A 440 1.60 -11.62 3.53
N ARG A 441 2.20 -11.72 2.34
CA ARG A 441 3.37 -10.90 1.99
C ARG A 441 3.01 -9.41 1.92
N GLN A 442 1.89 -9.08 1.30
CA GLN A 442 1.41 -7.70 1.16
C GLN A 442 1.11 -7.08 2.52
N PHE A 443 0.31 -7.74 3.37
CA PHE A 443 0.02 -7.23 4.72
C PHE A 443 1.28 -7.18 5.59
N GLY A 444 2.15 -8.19 5.49
CA GLY A 444 3.42 -8.21 6.22
C GLY A 444 4.39 -7.10 5.83
N ASN A 445 4.33 -6.62 4.58
CA ASN A 445 5.10 -5.47 4.07
C ASN A 445 4.41 -4.12 4.27
N SER A 446 3.11 -4.08 4.60
CA SER A 446 2.35 -2.84 4.66
C SER A 446 2.63 -2.01 5.92
N VAL A 447 2.29 -0.73 5.86
CA VAL A 447 2.19 0.13 7.05
C VAL A 447 0.91 -0.16 7.84
N VAL A 448 0.85 0.31 9.09
CA VAL A 448 -0.40 0.31 9.87
C VAL A 448 -1.25 1.49 9.42
N VAL A 449 -2.35 1.23 8.73
CA VAL A 449 -3.23 2.26 8.14
C VAL A 449 -3.61 3.37 9.12
N PRO A 450 -4.13 3.09 10.34
CA PRO A 450 -4.55 4.15 11.25
C PRO A 450 -3.40 5.03 11.76
N VAL A 451 -2.14 4.57 11.72
CA VAL A 451 -0.98 5.43 12.03
C VAL A 451 -0.86 6.54 10.99
N PHE A 452 -0.94 6.20 9.70
CA PHE A 452 -0.81 7.19 8.62
C PHE A 452 -2.07 8.03 8.45
N ALA A 453 -3.25 7.51 8.80
CA ALA A 453 -4.45 8.33 8.93
C ALA A 453 -4.30 9.38 10.05
N ALA A 454 -3.69 9.02 11.19
CA ALA A 454 -3.40 9.98 12.26
C ALA A 454 -2.36 11.03 11.83
N VAL A 455 -1.28 10.62 11.15
CA VAL A 455 -0.29 11.56 10.59
C VAL A 455 -0.95 12.51 9.58
N ALA A 456 -1.82 12.00 8.70
CA ALA A 456 -2.54 12.82 7.74
C ALA A 456 -3.43 13.88 8.43
N ARG A 457 -4.18 13.51 9.48
CA ARG A 457 -5.00 14.46 10.25
C ARG A 457 -4.18 15.54 10.96
N LEU A 458 -3.02 15.19 11.53
CA LEU A 458 -2.10 16.21 12.07
C LEU A 458 -1.61 17.20 11.00
N LEU A 459 -1.47 16.73 9.76
CA LEU A 459 -1.02 17.53 8.63
C LEU A 459 -2.11 18.33 7.94
N GLU A 460 -3.40 18.04 8.18
CA GLU A 460 -4.51 18.62 7.41
C GLU A 460 -4.45 20.15 7.36
N SER A 461 -4.30 20.82 8.51
CA SER A 461 -4.18 22.29 8.57
C SER A 461 -2.96 22.86 7.81
N ARG A 462 -1.85 22.10 7.73
CA ARG A 462 -0.63 22.51 7.02
C ARG A 462 -0.77 22.31 5.51
N ILE A 463 -1.46 21.24 5.11
CA ILE A 463 -1.81 20.98 3.72
C ILE A 463 -2.76 22.06 3.21
N GLU A 464 -3.81 22.39 3.97
CA GLU A 464 -4.76 23.47 3.61
C GLU A 464 -4.05 24.82 3.43
N LYS A 465 -3.14 25.17 4.36
CA LYS A 465 -2.31 26.39 4.24
C LYS A 465 -1.44 26.37 2.97
N ALA A 466 -0.82 25.24 2.64
CA ALA A 466 0.01 25.09 1.45
C ALA A 466 -0.80 25.25 0.15
N VAL A 467 -1.98 24.65 0.08
CA VAL A 467 -2.88 24.77 -1.07
C VAL A 467 -3.33 26.21 -1.25
N SER A 468 -3.74 26.89 -0.17
CA SER A 468 -4.14 28.31 -0.25
C SER A 468 -3.00 29.23 -0.70
N GLN A 469 -1.76 28.98 -0.25
CA GLN A 469 -0.59 29.74 -0.72
C GLN A 469 -0.36 29.54 -2.22
N ARG A 470 -0.38 28.28 -2.71
CA ARG A 470 -0.23 27.96 -4.13
C ARG A 470 -1.30 28.63 -5.00
N GLU A 471 -2.55 28.60 -4.55
CA GLU A 471 -3.66 29.24 -5.28
C GLU A 471 -3.49 30.77 -5.32
N CYS A 472 -3.08 31.39 -4.22
CA CYS A 472 -2.78 32.83 -4.17
C CYS A 472 -1.63 33.20 -5.12
N ASP A 473 -0.55 32.43 -5.14
CA ASP A 473 0.60 32.67 -6.03
C ASP A 473 0.19 32.52 -7.51
N SER A 474 -0.64 31.54 -7.83
CA SER A 474 -1.13 31.34 -9.20
C SER A 474 -1.99 32.49 -9.71
N LEU A 475 -2.83 33.09 -8.84
CA LEU A 475 -3.62 34.28 -9.17
C LEU A 475 -2.74 35.53 -9.35
N SER A 476 -1.65 35.61 -8.58
CA SER A 476 -0.70 36.72 -8.64
C SER A 476 0.16 36.73 -9.91
N GLN A 477 0.33 35.58 -10.57
CA GLN A 477 1.10 35.44 -11.82
C GLN A 477 0.28 35.68 -13.09
N VAL A 478 -1.05 35.76 -12.97
CA VAL A 478 -1.99 35.97 -14.10
C VAL A 478 -2.39 37.45 -14.25
N VAL A 479 -2.08 38.29 -13.26
CA VAL A 479 -2.25 39.76 -13.26
C VAL A 479 -0.90 40.41 -13.57
#